data_AF-A0A3N5XIH5-F1
#
_entry.id   AF-A0A3N5XIH5-F1
#
_cell.length_a   1.000
_cell.length_b   1.000
_cell.length_c   1.000
_cell.angle_alpha   90.00
_cell.angle_beta   90.00
_cell.angle_gamma   90.00
#
_symmetry.space_group_name_H-M   'P 1'
#
loop_
_entity.id
_entity.type
_entity.pdbx_description
1 polymer ?
#
loop_
_entity_poly.entity_id
_entity_poly.type
_entity_poly.pdbx_seq_one_letter_code
_entity_poly.pdbx_strand_id
1 'polypeptide(L)'
;MTMTSIKSAIAFILPVLMVISAVACAAAPAAAPAEVKTLKIGSVQPFSGPASQWGLLIRPVMEIYVEELNKDGGIKIGDDMYKVQLYFADGPMNPAADAAAARSLLYDKGVKA
;
A
#
# COMPACT_ATOMS: atom_id res chain seq x y z
N MET A 1 55.95 -43.11 13.81
CA MET A 1 55.96 -42.14 12.69
C MET A 1 54.53 -42.03 12.17
N THR A 2 53.68 -41.05 12.47
CA THR A 2 53.66 -39.94 13.45
C THR A 2 52.20 -39.50 13.54
N MET A 3 51.55 -39.70 14.69
CA MET A 3 50.16 -39.28 15.00
C MET A 3 50.00 -37.74 15.12
N THR A 4 50.92 -36.99 14.51
CA THR A 4 51.05 -35.53 14.58
C THR A 4 50.31 -34.83 13.44
N SER A 5 50.09 -35.51 12.30
CA SER A 5 49.49 -34.89 11.09
C SER A 5 47.97 -34.62 11.19
N ILE A 6 47.24 -35.41 12.00
CA ILE A 6 45.78 -35.30 12.12
C ILE A 6 45.35 -34.15 13.07
N LYS A 7 46.17 -33.85 14.08
CA LYS A 7 45.87 -32.76 15.05
C LYS A 7 45.96 -31.37 14.40
N SER A 8 46.87 -31.18 13.44
CA SER A 8 47.07 -29.90 12.74
C SER A 8 45.97 -29.57 11.72
N ALA A 9 45.31 -30.58 11.14
CA ALA A 9 44.19 -30.36 10.22
C ALA A 9 42.91 -29.93 10.97
N ILE A 10 42.66 -30.49 12.15
CA ILE A 10 41.52 -30.13 13.00
C ILE A 10 41.70 -28.73 13.63
N ALA A 11 42.94 -28.36 13.99
CA ALA A 11 43.27 -27.05 14.54
C ALA A 11 43.11 -25.88 13.55
N PHE A 12 43.14 -26.14 12.25
CA PHE A 12 42.97 -25.11 11.20
C PHE A 12 41.55 -25.00 10.65
N ILE A 13 40.74 -26.07 10.76
CA ILE A 13 39.34 -26.08 10.29
C ILE A 13 38.40 -25.41 11.29
N LEU A 14 38.71 -25.47 12.60
CA LEU A 14 37.91 -24.85 13.66
C LEU A 14 37.81 -23.30 13.58
N PRO A 15 38.90 -22.53 13.35
CA PRO A 15 38.79 -21.08 13.24
C PRO A 15 38.12 -20.63 11.93
N VAL A 16 38.26 -21.39 10.84
CA VAL A 16 37.61 -21.08 9.55
C VAL A 16 36.10 -21.25 9.63
N LEU A 17 35.62 -22.29 10.34
CA LEU A 17 34.18 -22.48 10.59
C LEU A 17 33.59 -21.39 11.50
N MET A 18 34.39 -20.86 12.43
CA MET A 18 33.97 -19.82 13.37
C MET A 18 33.90 -18.42 12.71
N VAL A 19 34.78 -18.15 11.74
CA VAL A 19 34.76 -16.89 10.97
C VAL A 19 33.59 -16.87 9.97
N ILE A 20 33.20 -18.00 9.39
CA ILE A 20 32.03 -18.07 8.50
C ILE A 20 30.71 -17.83 9.27
N SER A 21 30.61 -18.33 10.52
CA SER A 21 29.45 -18.06 11.40
C SER A 21 29.35 -16.60 11.86
N ALA A 22 30.46 -15.83 11.84
CA ALA A 22 30.45 -14.42 12.22
C ALA A 22 29.94 -13.48 11.11
N VAL A 23 30.00 -13.89 9.84
CA VAL A 23 29.49 -13.09 8.71
C VAL A 23 27.99 -13.30 8.48
N ALA A 24 27.43 -14.41 8.98
CA ALA A 24 26.00 -14.72 8.85
C ALA A 24 25.08 -13.87 9.74
N CYS A 25 25.65 -13.17 10.75
CA CYS A 25 24.88 -12.33 11.66
C CYS A 25 24.86 -10.84 11.28
N ALA A 26 25.53 -10.46 10.17
CA ALA A 26 25.52 -9.11 9.61
C ALA A 26 24.42 -8.92 8.55
N ALA A 27 23.35 -9.71 8.59
CA ALA A 27 22.15 -9.41 7.82
C ALA A 27 21.54 -8.13 8.40
N ALA A 28 21.60 -7.04 7.65
CA ALA A 28 20.87 -5.82 7.98
C ALA A 28 19.41 -6.19 8.31
N PRO A 29 18.79 -5.59 9.34
CA PRO A 29 17.40 -5.86 9.65
C PRO A 29 16.58 -5.75 8.38
N ALA A 30 15.95 -6.85 7.96
CA ALA A 30 15.00 -6.81 6.87
C ALA A 30 13.95 -5.76 7.26
N ALA A 31 13.84 -4.69 6.46
CA ALA A 31 12.83 -3.67 6.68
C ALA A 31 11.49 -4.39 6.81
N ALA A 32 10.80 -4.17 7.94
CA ALA A 32 9.45 -4.69 8.12
C ALA A 32 8.62 -4.28 6.89
N PRO A 33 7.76 -5.17 6.35
CA PRO A 33 6.95 -4.83 5.20
C PRO A 33 6.19 -3.55 5.53
N ALA A 34 6.38 -2.52 4.69
CA ALA A 34 5.71 -1.25 4.86
C ALA A 34 4.21 -1.50 4.98
N GLU A 35 3.60 -0.99 6.05
CA GLU A 35 2.17 -1.13 6.27
C GLU A 35 1.43 -0.56 5.05
N VAL A 36 0.63 -1.39 4.38
CA VAL A 36 -0.15 -0.96 3.22
C VAL A 36 -1.34 -0.18 3.75
N LYS A 37 -1.26 1.15 3.70
CA LYS A 37 -2.31 2.04 4.19
C LYS A 37 -3.42 2.19 3.15
N THR A 38 -4.63 2.54 3.59
CA THR A 38 -5.74 2.83 2.68
C THR A 38 -6.02 4.32 2.64
N LEU A 39 -5.95 4.91 1.45
CA LEU A 39 -6.39 6.27 1.16
C LEU A 39 -7.83 6.23 0.65
N LYS A 40 -8.76 6.72 1.48
CA LYS A 40 -10.17 6.85 1.09
C LYS A 40 -10.40 8.14 0.32
N ILE A 41 -10.97 8.04 -0.87
CA ILE A 41 -11.30 9.19 -1.73
C ILE A 41 -12.81 9.21 -1.97
N GLY A 42 -13.44 10.33 -1.61
CA GLY A 42 -14.86 10.58 -1.87
C GLY A 42 -15.06 11.36 -3.16
N SER A 43 -16.07 10.99 -3.94
CA SER A 43 -16.44 11.67 -5.18
C SER A 43 -17.96 11.90 -5.21
N VAL A 44 -18.35 13.18 -5.22
CA VAL A 44 -19.74 13.59 -5.44
C VAL A 44 -19.94 13.75 -6.95
N GLN A 45 -20.89 13.03 -7.51
CA GLN A 45 -21.17 13.04 -8.94
C GLN A 45 -22.67 12.98 -9.18
N PRO A 46 -23.19 13.55 -10.28
CA PRO A 46 -24.59 13.43 -10.63
C PRO A 46 -24.83 12.03 -11.20
N PHE A 47 -25.36 11.13 -10.38
CA PHE A 47 -25.83 9.82 -10.82
C PHE A 47 -27.33 9.81 -11.09
N SER A 48 -28.05 10.80 -10.57
CA SER A 48 -29.43 11.11 -10.91
C SER A 48 -29.61 12.54 -11.44
N GLY A 49 -30.82 12.85 -11.91
CA GLY A 49 -31.16 14.16 -12.44
C GLY A 49 -30.68 14.41 -13.89
N PRO A 50 -30.83 15.64 -14.39
CA PRO A 50 -30.58 16.00 -15.81
C PRO A 50 -29.14 15.80 -16.28
N ALA A 51 -28.19 15.76 -15.34
CA ALA A 51 -26.77 15.63 -15.61
C ALA A 51 -26.23 14.21 -15.34
N SER A 52 -27.10 13.22 -15.08
CA SER A 52 -26.72 11.85 -14.69
C SER A 52 -25.72 11.19 -15.63
N GLN A 53 -25.83 11.47 -16.93
CA GLN A 53 -24.93 10.97 -17.95
C GLN A 53 -23.45 11.27 -17.65
N TRP A 54 -23.13 12.43 -17.07
CA TRP A 54 -21.75 12.77 -16.74
C TRP A 54 -21.20 11.89 -15.61
N GLY A 55 -21.98 11.66 -14.55
CA GLY A 55 -21.59 10.79 -13.45
C GLY A 55 -21.47 9.32 -13.87
N LEU A 56 -22.42 8.84 -14.69
CA LEU A 56 -22.42 7.46 -15.17
C LEU A 56 -21.24 7.18 -16.13
N LEU A 57 -20.81 8.17 -16.92
CA LEU A 57 -19.65 8.04 -17.80
C LEU A 57 -18.32 8.06 -17.02
N ILE A 58 -18.20 8.89 -15.98
CA ILE A 58 -16.93 9.07 -15.27
C ILE A 58 -16.65 7.98 -14.22
N ARG A 59 -17.68 7.39 -13.60
CA ARG A 59 -17.51 6.35 -12.57
C ARG A 59 -16.61 5.19 -13.03
N PRO A 60 -16.90 4.49 -14.14
CA PRO A 60 -16.06 3.36 -14.57
C PRO A 60 -14.63 3.79 -14.88
N VAL A 61 -14.43 5.01 -15.39
CA VAL A 61 -13.09 5.55 -15.67
C VAL A 61 -12.28 5.69 -14.38
N MET A 62 -12.87 6.25 -13.32
CA MET A 62 -12.21 6.37 -12.02
C MET A 62 -11.95 5.01 -11.38
N GLU A 63 -12.90 4.08 -11.47
CA GLU A 63 -12.76 2.72 -10.94
C GLU A 63 -11.61 1.97 -11.61
N ILE A 64 -11.53 2.00 -12.95
CA ILE A 64 -10.43 1.39 -13.71
C ILE A 64 -9.10 2.03 -13.34
N TYR A 65 -9.05 3.37 -13.26
CA TYR A 65 -7.80 4.07 -12.91
C TYR A 65 -7.30 3.70 -11.51
N VAL A 66 -8.21 3.61 -10.53
CA VAL A 66 -7.87 3.19 -9.17
C VAL A 66 -7.49 1.71 -9.11
N GLU A 67 -8.13 0.86 -9.91
CA GLU A 67 -7.75 -0.54 -10.04
C GLU A 67 -6.30 -0.67 -10.53
N GLU A 68 -5.93 0.04 -11.59
CA GLU A 68 -4.56 0.02 -12.13
C GLU A 68 -3.54 0.61 -11.16
N LEU A 69 -3.83 1.76 -10.53
CA LEU A 69 -2.97 2.31 -9.48
C LEU A 69 -2.75 1.31 -8.35
N ASN A 70 -3.81 0.60 -7.93
CA ASN A 70 -3.71 -0.39 -6.89
C ASN A 70 -2.99 -1.66 -7.36
N LYS A 71 -3.08 -2.07 -8.62
CA LYS A 71 -2.26 -3.16 -9.18
C LYS A 71 -0.77 -2.80 -9.17
N ASP A 72 -0.44 -1.54 -9.49
CA ASP A 72 0.93 -1.02 -9.54
C ASP A 72 1.57 -0.73 -8.17
N GLY A 73 0.93 -1.15 -7.09
CA GLY A 73 1.45 -0.99 -5.74
C GLY A 73 0.81 0.13 -4.92
N GLY A 74 -0.01 0.99 -5.54
CA GLY A 74 -0.69 2.11 -4.90
C GLY A 74 0.04 3.44 -5.14
N ILE A 75 -0.33 4.46 -4.37
CA ILE A 75 0.25 5.81 -4.45
C ILE A 75 1.23 6.03 -3.30
N LYS A 76 2.43 6.52 -3.60
CA LYS A 76 3.40 6.97 -2.58
C LYS A 76 3.05 8.38 -2.10
N ILE A 77 2.90 8.56 -0.79
CA ILE A 77 2.71 9.87 -0.15
C ILE A 77 3.66 9.96 1.04
N GLY A 78 4.68 10.81 0.95
CA GLY A 78 5.79 10.81 1.91
C GLY A 78 6.55 9.49 1.86
N ASP A 79 6.74 8.88 3.03
CA ASP A 79 7.41 7.57 3.16
C ASP A 79 6.46 6.38 3.02
N ASP A 80 5.15 6.64 2.97
CA ASP A 80 4.11 5.62 3.00
C ASP A 80 3.55 5.30 1.62
N MET A 81 3.10 4.05 1.45
CA MET A 81 2.36 3.57 0.28
C MET A 81 0.88 3.40 0.63
N TYR A 82 0.00 3.90 -0.24
CA TYR A 82 -1.45 3.86 -0.05
C TYR A 82 -2.16 3.15 -1.19
N LYS A 83 -3.02 2.18 -0.86
CA LYS A 83 -4.06 1.72 -1.77
C LYS A 83 -5.22 2.69 -1.75
N VAL A 84 -5.77 3.01 -2.91
CA VAL A 84 -6.89 3.93 -3.04
C VAL A 84 -8.21 3.16 -2.91
N GLN A 85 -9.14 3.70 -2.13
CA GLN A 85 -10.51 3.20 -2.04
C GLN A 85 -11.48 4.34 -2.39
N LEU A 86 -12.24 4.16 -3.46
CA LEU A 86 -13.23 5.15 -3.91
C LEU A 86 -14.57 4.98 -3.19
N TYR A 87 -15.18 6.10 -2.86
CA TYR A 87 -16.56 6.20 -2.40
C TYR A 87 -17.30 7.22 -3.24
N PHE A 88 -18.48 6.83 -3.72
CA PHE A 88 -19.34 7.68 -4.53
C PHE A 88 -20.58 8.08 -3.76
N ALA A 89 -20.99 9.34 -3.92
CA ALA A 89 -22.28 9.83 -3.44
C ALA A 89 -22.98 10.60 -4.57
N ASP A 90 -24.30 10.44 -4.65
CA ASP A 90 -25.11 11.11 -5.67
C ASP A 90 -25.37 12.57 -5.30
N GLY A 91 -24.92 13.47 -6.18
CA GLY A 91 -25.14 14.91 -6.11
C GLY A 91 -25.78 15.38 -7.41
N PRO A 92 -27.13 15.48 -7.47
CA PRO A 92 -27.87 15.75 -8.72
C PRO A 92 -27.82 17.22 -9.15
N MET A 93 -26.71 17.91 -8.91
CA MET A 93 -26.51 19.35 -9.15
C MET A 93 -27.50 20.22 -8.36
N ASN A 94 -27.78 19.81 -7.13
CA ASN A 94 -28.59 20.60 -6.21
C ASN A 94 -27.74 20.96 -4.99
N PRO A 95 -27.55 22.24 -4.64
CA PRO A 95 -26.64 22.63 -3.57
C PRO A 95 -26.88 21.94 -2.22
N ALA A 96 -28.15 21.74 -1.84
CA ALA A 96 -28.49 21.09 -0.58
C ALA A 96 -28.20 19.57 -0.62
N ALA A 97 -28.55 18.92 -1.73
CA ALA A 97 -28.27 17.50 -1.92
C ALA A 97 -26.76 17.24 -2.04
N ASP A 98 -26.02 18.07 -2.76
CA ASP A 98 -24.58 17.96 -2.95
C ASP A 98 -23.83 18.14 -1.61
N ALA A 99 -24.29 19.08 -0.77
CA ALA A 99 -23.76 19.24 0.58
C ALA A 99 -24.05 18.02 1.47
N ALA A 100 -25.24 17.41 1.36
CA ALA A 100 -25.58 16.19 2.08
C ALA A 100 -24.75 14.99 1.60
N ALA A 101 -24.51 14.87 0.29
CA ALA A 101 -23.66 13.87 -0.31
C ALA A 101 -22.20 13.99 0.17
N ALA A 102 -21.65 15.20 0.21
CA ALA A 102 -20.31 15.43 0.76
C ALA A 102 -20.24 15.04 2.25
N ARG A 103 -21.25 15.39 3.04
CA ARG A 103 -21.32 15.02 4.46
C ARG A 103 -21.38 13.50 4.68
N SER A 104 -22.13 12.75 3.87
CA SER A 104 -22.18 11.29 4.01
C SER A 104 -20.82 10.64 3.71
N LEU A 105 -20.06 11.18 2.75
CA LEU A 105 -18.69 10.74 2.48
C LEU A 105 -17.78 10.98 3.70
N LEU A 106 -17.86 12.17 4.31
CA LEU A 106 -17.04 12.52 5.48
C LEU A 106 -17.42 11.69 6.71
N TYR A 107 -18.69 11.69 7.09
CA TYR A 107 -19.14 11.15 8.38
C TYR A 107 -19.48 9.66 8.34
N ASP A 108 -20.04 9.17 7.24
CA ASP A 108 -20.48 7.75 7.16
C ASP A 108 -19.40 6.87 6.55
N LYS A 109 -18.64 7.39 5.57
CA LYS A 109 -17.57 6.63 4.90
C LYS A 109 -16.18 6.89 5.50
N GLY A 110 -16.06 7.91 6.34
CA GLY A 110 -14.80 8.29 6.97
C GLY A 110 -13.77 8.78 5.97
N VAL A 111 -14.22 9.39 4.87
CA VAL A 111 -13.33 10.16 3.98
C VAL A 111 -12.85 11.38 4.75
N LYS A 112 -11.56 11.69 4.69
CA LYS A 112 -11.01 12.88 5.35
C LYS A 112 -11.19 14.10 4.45
N ALA A 113 -11.56 15.23 5.06
CA ALA A 113 -11.61 16.54 4.42
C ALA A 113 -10.22 17.13 4.25
#